data_AF-A0A9W6ZVY3-F1
#
_entry.id   AF-A0A9W6ZVY3-F1
#
_cell.length_a   1.000
_cell.length_b   1.000
_cell.length_c   1.000
_cell.angle_alpha   90.00
_cell.angle_beta   90.00
_cell.angle_gamma   90.00
#
_symmetry.space_group_name_H-M   'P 1'
#
loop_
_entity.id
_entity.type
_entity.pdbx_description
1 polymer ?
#
loop_
_entity_poly.entity_id
_entity_poly.type
_entity_poly.pdbx_seq_one_letter_code
_entity_poly.pdbx_strand_id
1 'polypeptide(L)'
;MNTCSSREDLIEKMRDLVKRCEKALGKENEVTLTTLNDLGSELIKKEKYEEAKEVFERCLAGRMKEKLLGKTHPSVVDTVLNIANVYYFTKGYVKAGKLYERTLEKCKAQLGKDHECTNGCACNFKHCLKVSGNDEEKLEELKKAYPWLNDEA
;
A
#
# COMPACT_ATOMS: atom_id res chain seq x y z
N MET A 1 -23.56 -18.43 -6.25
CA MET A 1 -22.85 -18.54 -4.96
C MET A 1 -21.45 -19.16 -5.10
N ASN A 2 -20.64 -18.80 -6.13
CA ASN A 2 -19.34 -19.46 -6.40
C ASN A 2 -18.09 -18.57 -6.31
N THR A 3 -18.21 -17.32 -5.85
CA THR A 3 -17.08 -16.38 -5.86
C THR A 3 -16.16 -16.49 -4.64
N CYS A 4 -16.62 -17.11 -3.55
CA CYS A 4 -15.82 -17.23 -2.32
C CYS A 4 -14.72 -18.30 -2.46
N SER A 5 -15.07 -19.47 -3.02
CA SER A 5 -14.15 -20.59 -3.29
C SER A 5 -13.06 -20.19 -4.30
N SER A 6 -13.45 -19.55 -5.40
CA SER A 6 -12.52 -19.21 -6.49
C SER A 6 -11.41 -18.23 -6.08
N ARG A 7 -11.68 -17.34 -5.11
CA ARG A 7 -10.68 -16.36 -4.65
C ARG A 7 -9.76 -16.93 -3.57
N GLU A 8 -10.22 -17.91 -2.80
CA GLU A 8 -9.34 -18.64 -1.88
C GLU A 8 -8.36 -19.54 -2.67
N ASP A 9 -8.87 -20.22 -3.70
CA ASP A 9 -8.05 -20.96 -4.66
C ASP A 9 -7.04 -20.05 -5.36
N LEU A 10 -7.40 -18.79 -5.63
CA LEU A 10 -6.50 -17.79 -6.21
C LEU A 10 -5.36 -17.44 -5.25
N ILE A 11 -5.66 -17.23 -3.96
CA ILE A 11 -4.65 -16.94 -2.93
C ILE A 11 -3.67 -18.12 -2.80
N GLU A 12 -4.17 -19.35 -2.81
CA GLU A 12 -3.31 -20.55 -2.78
C GLU A 12 -2.42 -20.63 -4.03
N LYS A 13 -2.98 -20.43 -5.22
CA LYS A 13 -2.21 -20.37 -6.48
C LYS A 13 -1.16 -19.27 -6.47
N MET A 14 -1.48 -18.10 -5.92
CA MET A 14 -0.52 -16.99 -5.76
C MET A 14 0.60 -17.35 -4.79
N ARG A 15 0.30 -18.02 -3.67
CA ARG A 15 1.33 -18.51 -2.72
C ARG A 15 2.28 -19.49 -3.40
N ASP A 16 1.75 -20.41 -4.21
CA ASP A 16 2.58 -21.36 -4.95
C ASP A 16 3.34 -20.71 -6.11
N LEU A 17 2.78 -19.68 -6.74
CA LEU A 17 3.50 -18.86 -7.71
C LEU A 17 4.69 -18.15 -7.05
N VAL A 18 4.48 -17.52 -5.90
CA VAL A 18 5.55 -16.88 -5.10
C VAL A 18 6.66 -17.88 -4.79
N LYS A 19 6.35 -19.09 -4.29
CA LYS A 19 7.36 -20.13 -4.02
C LYS A 19 8.17 -20.50 -5.26
N ARG A 20 7.51 -20.62 -6.42
CA ARG A 20 8.19 -20.93 -7.70
C ARG A 20 9.09 -19.79 -8.15
N CYS A 21 8.62 -18.55 -8.07
CA CYS A 21 9.41 -17.36 -8.38
C CYS A 21 10.63 -17.23 -7.45
N GLU A 22 10.46 -17.46 -6.14
CA GLU A 22 11.57 -17.46 -5.18
C GLU A 22 12.64 -18.50 -5.52
N LYS A 23 12.24 -19.70 -5.97
CA LYS A 23 13.16 -20.77 -6.35
C LYS A 23 13.89 -20.47 -7.67
N ALA A 24 13.20 -19.85 -8.63
CA ALA A 24 13.74 -19.61 -9.98
C ALA A 24 14.54 -18.30 -10.09
N LEU A 25 14.08 -17.23 -9.44
CA LEU A 25 14.58 -15.86 -9.59
C LEU A 25 15.20 -15.30 -8.31
N GLY A 26 14.93 -15.93 -7.17
CA GLY A 26 15.35 -15.45 -5.86
C GLY A 26 14.28 -14.63 -5.13
N LYS A 27 14.45 -14.50 -3.81
CA LYS A 27 13.50 -13.83 -2.90
C LYS A 27 13.45 -12.32 -3.06
N GLU A 28 14.53 -11.74 -3.54
CA GLU A 28 14.71 -10.29 -3.67
C GLU A 28 14.47 -9.81 -5.09
N ASN A 29 14.11 -10.70 -6.03
CA ASN A 29 13.86 -10.31 -7.40
C ASN A 29 12.54 -9.52 -7.54
N GLU A 30 12.56 -8.46 -8.34
CA GLU A 30 11.40 -7.62 -8.63
C GLU A 30 10.10 -8.39 -8.98
N VAL A 31 10.18 -9.46 -9.79
CA VAL A 31 9.01 -10.26 -10.18
C VAL A 31 8.44 -11.00 -8.97
N THR A 32 9.31 -11.59 -8.14
CA THR A 32 8.92 -12.24 -6.89
C THR A 32 8.26 -11.24 -5.94
N LEU A 33 8.84 -10.05 -5.81
CA LEU A 33 8.35 -8.99 -4.90
C LEU A 33 7.02 -8.38 -5.38
N THR A 34 6.84 -8.23 -6.70
CA THR A 34 5.58 -7.79 -7.30
C THR A 34 4.48 -8.82 -7.06
N THR A 35 4.77 -10.11 -7.28
CA THR A 35 3.82 -11.19 -7.00
C THR A 35 3.43 -11.24 -5.51
N LEU A 36 4.40 -11.01 -4.60
CA LEU A 36 4.12 -10.89 -3.16
C LEU A 36 3.21 -9.70 -2.85
N ASN A 37 3.44 -8.53 -3.46
CA ASN A 37 2.60 -7.35 -3.26
C ASN A 37 1.15 -7.59 -3.73
N ASP A 38 0.97 -8.29 -4.84
CA ASP A 38 -0.36 -8.64 -5.37
C ASP A 38 -1.09 -9.63 -4.47
N LEU A 39 -0.37 -10.62 -3.93
CA LEU A 39 -0.89 -11.53 -2.91
C LEU A 39 -1.38 -10.76 -1.67
N GLY A 40 -0.60 -9.80 -1.17
CA GLY A 40 -1.00 -8.94 -0.05
C GLY A 40 -2.30 -8.17 -0.34
N SER A 41 -2.47 -7.71 -1.58
CA SER A 41 -3.68 -6.98 -2.00
C SER A 41 -4.92 -7.88 -2.04
N GLU A 42 -4.78 -9.13 -2.49
CA GLU A 42 -5.88 -10.10 -2.42
C GLU A 42 -6.21 -10.52 -0.98
N LEU A 43 -5.22 -10.57 -0.09
CA LEU A 43 -5.42 -10.83 1.33
C LEU A 43 -6.22 -9.71 2.02
N ILE A 44 -5.95 -8.44 1.69
CA ILE A 44 -6.79 -7.30 2.15
C ILE A 44 -8.24 -7.49 1.71
N LYS A 45 -8.50 -7.87 0.44
CA LYS A 45 -9.86 -8.09 -0.08
C LYS A 45 -10.60 -9.26 0.61
N LYS A 46 -9.88 -10.11 1.33
CA LYS A 46 -10.41 -11.21 2.15
C LYS A 46 -10.40 -10.89 3.64
N GLU A 47 -10.09 -9.64 4.00
CA GLU A 47 -10.01 -9.19 5.39
C GLU A 47 -8.95 -9.92 6.22
N LYS A 48 -7.98 -10.58 5.55
CA LYS A 48 -6.85 -11.27 6.18
C LYS A 48 -5.71 -10.29 6.45
N TYR A 49 -5.99 -9.28 7.28
CA TYR A 49 -5.11 -8.13 7.46
C TYR A 49 -3.74 -8.48 8.06
N GLU A 50 -3.67 -9.40 9.02
CA GLU A 50 -2.40 -9.77 9.65
C GLU A 50 -1.47 -10.49 8.67
N GLU A 51 -2.00 -11.45 7.90
CA GLU A 51 -1.25 -12.09 6.81
C GLU A 51 -0.83 -11.08 5.73
N ALA A 52 -1.72 -10.16 5.34
CA ALA A 52 -1.41 -9.13 4.36
C ALA A 52 -0.24 -8.26 4.84
N LYS A 53 -0.24 -7.88 6.12
CA LYS A 53 0.84 -7.10 6.73
C LYS A 53 2.18 -7.81 6.63
N GLU A 54 2.24 -9.08 7.02
CA GLU A 54 3.47 -9.88 6.95
C GLU A 54 4.01 -9.95 5.52
N VAL A 55 3.11 -10.16 4.55
CA VAL A 55 3.46 -10.22 3.12
C VAL A 55 4.01 -8.87 2.63
N PHE A 56 3.40 -7.74 3.00
CA PHE A 56 3.89 -6.42 2.60
C PHE A 56 5.19 -6.02 3.31
N GLU A 57 5.35 -6.34 4.59
CA GLU A 57 6.61 -6.11 5.31
C GLU A 57 7.76 -6.91 4.69
N ARG A 58 7.48 -8.15 4.28
CA ARG A 58 8.43 -8.99 3.54
C ARG A 58 8.77 -8.39 2.16
N CYS A 59 7.76 -7.92 1.43
CA CYS A 59 7.96 -7.25 0.15
C CYS A 59 8.83 -5.99 0.31
N LEU A 60 8.55 -5.15 1.32
CA LEU A 60 9.31 -3.96 1.61
C LEU A 60 10.77 -4.29 1.98
N ALA A 61 10.98 -5.31 2.82
CA ALA A 61 12.31 -5.76 3.18
C ALA A 61 13.10 -6.27 1.96
N GLY A 62 12.44 -6.98 1.02
CA GLY A 62 13.05 -7.41 -0.22
C GLY A 62 13.40 -6.25 -1.14
N ARG A 63 12.47 -5.31 -1.37
CA ARG A 63 12.69 -4.10 -2.20
C ARG A 63 13.81 -3.21 -1.68
N MET A 64 14.05 -3.21 -0.36
CA MET A 64 15.15 -2.45 0.26
C MET A 64 16.50 -3.17 0.20
N LYS A 65 16.51 -4.50 0.02
CA LYS A 65 17.73 -5.32 -0.12
C LYS A 65 18.19 -5.46 -1.55
N GLU A 66 17.24 -5.57 -2.48
CA GLU A 66 17.48 -5.45 -3.91
C GLU A 66 17.99 -4.01 -4.13
N LYS A 67 19.31 -3.83 -4.15
CA LYS A 67 20.06 -2.55 -4.21
C LYS A 67 19.69 -1.64 -5.41
N LEU A 68 18.67 -1.97 -6.17
CA LEU A 68 18.21 -1.30 -7.37
C LEU A 68 17.20 -0.17 -7.07
N LEU A 69 16.42 -0.27 -5.99
CA LEU A 69 15.31 0.66 -5.76
C LEU A 69 15.62 1.61 -4.60
N GLY A 70 15.79 2.89 -4.92
CA GLY A 70 15.85 3.93 -3.89
C GLY A 70 14.59 3.93 -3.01
N LYS A 71 14.67 4.53 -1.81
CA LYS A 71 13.57 4.58 -0.80
C LYS A 71 12.26 5.22 -1.27
N THR A 72 12.19 5.59 -2.53
CA THR A 72 11.20 6.44 -3.18
C THR A 72 10.85 5.95 -4.57
N HIS A 73 11.37 4.80 -4.96
CA HIS A 73 10.88 4.09 -6.14
C HIS A 73 9.36 3.88 -5.98
N PRO A 74 8.55 4.08 -7.05
CA PRO A 74 7.10 3.92 -6.99
C PRO A 74 6.65 2.62 -6.31
N SER A 75 7.31 1.50 -6.62
CA SER A 75 6.99 0.22 -5.98
C SER A 75 7.23 0.22 -4.47
N VAL A 76 8.30 0.86 -3.97
CA VAL A 76 8.54 0.97 -2.52
C VAL A 76 7.44 1.80 -1.86
N VAL A 77 7.06 2.92 -2.50
CA VAL A 77 5.96 3.78 -2.06
C VAL A 77 4.65 2.99 -2.00
N ASP A 78 4.31 2.25 -3.05
CA ASP A 78 3.08 1.47 -3.12
C ASP A 78 3.00 0.41 -2.02
N THR A 79 4.11 -0.28 -1.71
CA THR A 79 4.13 -1.22 -0.57
C THR A 79 3.88 -0.52 0.77
N VAL A 80 4.49 0.66 0.98
CA VAL A 80 4.27 1.42 2.22
C VAL A 80 2.82 1.89 2.33
N LEU A 81 2.19 2.30 1.22
CA LEU A 81 0.77 2.65 1.19
C LEU A 81 -0.12 1.44 1.50
N ASN A 82 0.21 0.27 0.98
CA ASN A 82 -0.52 -0.95 1.30
C ASN A 82 -0.40 -1.32 2.79
N ILE A 83 0.77 -1.15 3.41
CA ILE A 83 0.92 -1.31 4.87
C ILE A 83 0.06 -0.29 5.63
N ALA A 84 0.01 0.97 5.17
CA ALA A 84 -0.84 1.99 5.76
C ALA A 84 -2.34 1.65 5.63
N ASN A 85 -2.76 1.08 4.50
CA ASN A 85 -4.12 0.56 4.29
C ASN A 85 -4.43 -0.57 5.28
N VAL A 86 -3.50 -1.50 5.51
CA VAL A 86 -3.68 -2.55 6.51
C VAL A 86 -3.89 -1.96 7.91
N TYR A 87 -3.09 -0.96 8.31
CA TYR A 87 -3.31 -0.25 9.57
C TYR A 87 -4.67 0.46 9.61
N TYR A 88 -5.10 1.03 8.49
CA TYR A 88 -6.40 1.68 8.37
C TYR A 88 -7.55 0.69 8.63
N PHE A 89 -7.55 -0.46 7.95
CA PHE A 89 -8.60 -1.48 8.12
C PHE A 89 -8.59 -2.15 9.50
N THR A 90 -7.43 -2.22 10.15
CA THR A 90 -7.29 -2.73 11.53
C THR A 90 -7.55 -1.67 12.60
N LYS A 91 -8.13 -0.51 12.24
CA LYS A 91 -8.46 0.62 13.13
C LYS A 91 -7.25 1.30 13.78
N GLY A 92 -6.04 1.05 13.25
CA GLY A 92 -4.80 1.70 13.63
C GLY A 92 -4.62 3.09 13.00
N TYR A 93 -5.65 3.94 13.03
CA TYR A 93 -5.72 5.18 12.24
C TYR A 93 -4.57 6.16 12.53
N VAL A 94 -4.08 6.24 13.77
CA VAL A 94 -2.92 7.09 14.12
C VAL A 94 -1.66 6.63 13.39
N LYS A 95 -1.44 5.31 13.28
CA LYS A 95 -0.27 4.76 12.57
C LYS A 95 -0.44 4.90 11.06
N ALA A 96 -1.65 4.62 10.55
CA ALA A 96 -1.98 4.80 9.13
C ALA A 96 -1.77 6.25 8.68
N GLY A 97 -2.32 7.22 9.42
CA GLY A 97 -2.18 8.65 9.13
C GLY A 97 -0.72 9.11 9.06
N LYS A 98 0.11 8.71 10.03
CA LYS A 98 1.56 9.02 10.01
C LYS A 98 2.28 8.40 8.82
N LEU A 99 1.89 7.20 8.38
CA LEU A 99 2.48 6.57 7.20
C LEU A 99 2.03 7.28 5.93
N TYR A 100 0.74 7.63 5.79
CA TYR A 100 0.25 8.38 4.64
C TYR A 100 0.90 9.75 4.52
N GLU A 101 0.97 10.52 5.60
CA GLU A 101 1.60 11.84 5.65
C GLU A 101 3.07 11.77 5.19
N ARG A 102 3.85 10.85 5.78
CA ARG A 102 5.26 10.66 5.42
C ARG A 102 5.45 10.22 3.97
N THR A 103 4.54 9.39 3.47
CA THR A 103 4.63 8.88 2.09
C THR A 103 4.25 9.96 1.09
N LEU A 104 3.18 10.70 1.38
CA LEU A 104 2.72 11.85 0.59
C LEU A 104 3.83 12.88 0.41
N GLU A 105 4.50 13.28 1.49
CA GLU A 105 5.61 14.26 1.43
C GLU A 105 6.77 13.76 0.57
N LYS A 106 7.11 12.47 0.65
CA LYS A 106 8.16 11.87 -0.21
C LYS A 106 7.75 11.83 -1.67
N CYS A 107 6.51 11.42 -1.96
CA CYS A 107 6.01 11.37 -3.34
C CYS A 107 5.97 12.76 -3.96
N LYS A 108 5.47 13.76 -3.22
CA LYS A 108 5.48 15.17 -3.64
C LYS A 108 6.89 15.66 -4.00
N ALA A 109 7.86 15.37 -3.13
CA ALA A 109 9.23 15.85 -3.31
C ALA A 109 9.96 15.22 -4.50
N GLN A 110 9.57 14.02 -4.94
CA GLN A 110 10.33 13.26 -5.93
C GLN A 110 9.62 13.00 -7.24
N LEU A 111 8.31 12.75 -7.19
CA LEU A 111 7.48 12.46 -8.35
C LEU A 111 6.64 13.67 -8.75
N GLY A 112 6.53 14.66 -7.86
CA GLY A 112 5.68 15.83 -8.04
C GLY A 112 4.28 15.65 -7.48
N LYS A 113 3.56 16.77 -7.40
CA LYS A 113 2.21 16.84 -6.82
C LYS A 113 1.15 16.15 -7.69
N ASP A 114 1.32 16.13 -9.01
CA ASP A 114 0.31 15.66 -9.96
C ASP A 114 0.47 14.17 -10.33
N HIS A 115 1.48 13.49 -9.77
CA HIS A 115 1.76 12.09 -10.05
C HIS A 115 0.70 11.15 -9.46
N GLU A 116 0.37 10.06 -10.15
CA GLU A 116 -0.65 9.09 -9.76
C GLU A 116 -0.44 8.54 -8.34
N CYS A 117 0.78 8.13 -7.99
CA CYS A 117 1.11 7.71 -6.62
C CYS A 117 0.84 8.81 -5.57
N THR A 118 1.19 10.07 -5.85
CA THR A 118 0.94 11.20 -4.94
C THR A 118 -0.56 11.41 -4.73
N ASN A 119 -1.35 11.29 -5.80
CA ASN A 119 -2.80 11.40 -5.74
C ASN A 119 -3.41 10.26 -4.92
N GLY A 120 -2.97 9.01 -5.13
CA GLY A 120 -3.39 7.86 -4.34
C GLY A 120 -3.09 8.02 -2.84
N CYS A 121 -1.89 8.50 -2.50
CA CYS A 121 -1.52 8.84 -1.12
C CYS A 121 -2.50 9.86 -0.52
N ALA A 122 -2.79 10.94 -1.25
CA ALA A 122 -3.62 12.03 -0.78
C ALA A 122 -5.07 11.58 -0.53
N CYS A 123 -5.63 10.74 -1.41
CA CYS A 123 -6.94 10.11 -1.22
C CYS A 123 -7.02 9.29 0.07
N ASN A 124 -6.06 8.38 0.26
CA ASN A 124 -6.06 7.49 1.42
C ASN A 124 -5.79 8.27 2.72
N PHE A 125 -4.95 9.31 2.65
CA PHE A 125 -4.70 10.20 3.78
C PHE A 125 -5.95 10.96 4.19
N LYS A 126 -6.66 11.57 3.23
CA LYS A 126 -7.94 12.26 3.46
C LYS A 126 -8.94 11.35 4.17
N HIS A 127 -9.11 10.12 3.68
CA HIS A 127 -10.04 9.16 4.27
C HIS A 127 -9.64 8.80 5.71
N CYS A 128 -8.34 8.59 5.95
CA CYS A 128 -7.81 8.36 7.28
C CYS A 128 -8.06 9.53 8.24
N LEU A 129 -7.84 10.77 7.79
CA LEU A 129 -8.08 11.97 8.60
C LEU A 129 -9.55 12.09 8.98
N LYS A 130 -10.46 11.92 8.01
CA LYS A 130 -11.92 11.94 8.25
C LYS A 130 -12.36 10.92 9.31
N VAL A 131 -11.88 9.68 9.21
CA VAL A 131 -12.28 8.62 10.15
C VAL A 131 -11.61 8.74 11.52
N SER A 132 -10.37 9.23 11.56
CA SER A 132 -9.66 9.42 12.82
C SER A 132 -10.15 10.62 13.62
N GLY A 133 -10.75 11.63 12.97
CA GLY A 133 -11.16 12.90 13.58
C GLY A 133 -10.01 13.70 14.22
N ASN A 134 -8.75 13.33 13.95
CA ASN A 134 -7.62 13.81 14.74
C ASN A 134 -7.06 15.17 14.30
N ASP A 135 -7.21 15.57 13.03
CA ASP A 135 -6.60 16.79 12.51
C ASP A 135 -7.45 17.41 11.39
N GLU A 136 -8.47 18.20 11.77
CA GLU A 136 -9.31 18.95 10.80
C GLU A 136 -8.50 20.01 10.04
N GLU A 137 -7.54 20.65 10.72
CA GLU A 137 -6.60 21.59 10.09
C GLU A 137 -5.82 20.93 8.95
N LYS A 138 -5.23 19.75 9.18
CA LYS A 138 -4.51 19.00 8.14
C LYS A 138 -5.42 18.56 7.01
N LEU A 139 -6.67 18.20 7.31
CA LEU A 139 -7.64 17.85 6.29
C LEU A 139 -7.92 19.05 5.38
N GLU A 140 -8.07 20.25 5.95
CA GLU A 140 -8.27 21.47 5.20
C GLU A 140 -7.02 21.89 4.41
N GLU A 141 -5.82 21.76 4.97
CA GLU A 141 -4.56 21.96 4.24
C GLU A 141 -4.44 21.01 3.06
N LEU A 142 -4.76 19.73 3.26
CA LEU A 142 -4.72 18.71 2.22
C LEU A 142 -5.69 19.03 1.08
N LYS A 143 -6.92 19.45 1.41
CA LYS A 143 -7.92 19.89 0.41
C LYS A 143 -7.51 21.15 -0.33
N LYS A 144 -6.84 22.10 0.34
CA LYS A 144 -6.27 23.30 -0.33
C LYS A 144 -5.15 22.93 -1.29
N ALA A 145 -4.28 21.99 -0.89
CA ALA A 145 -3.18 21.51 -1.71
C ALA A 145 -3.67 20.69 -2.93
N TYR A 146 -4.78 19.95 -2.76
CA TYR A 146 -5.37 19.10 -3.79
C TYR A 146 -6.87 19.37 -3.91
N PRO A 147 -7.28 20.42 -4.65
CA PRO A 147 -8.69 20.84 -4.73
C PRO A 147 -9.66 19.75 -5.23
N TRP A 148 -9.19 18.85 -6.10
CA TRP A 148 -9.93 17.71 -6.61
C TRP A 148 -10.32 16.68 -5.53
N LEU A 149 -9.73 16.76 -4.33
CA LEU A 149 -10.18 16.00 -3.17
C LEU A 149 -11.53 16.48 -2.61
N ASN A 150 -12.03 17.65 -3.01
CA ASN A 150 -13.34 18.14 -2.55
C ASN A 150 -14.51 17.56 -3.33
N ASP A 151 -14.25 17.09 -4.57
CA ASP A 151 -15.27 16.53 -5.45
C ASP A 151 -15.54 15.07 -5.04
N GLU A 152 -16.45 14.87 -4.09
CA GLU A 152 -17.00 13.55 -3.76
C GLU A 152 -18.20 13.28 -4.68
N ALA A 153 -18.06 12.26 -5.54
CA ALA A 153 -19.18 11.62 -6.24
C ALA A 153 -19.86 10.57 -5.34
#